data_AF-A0A098GFQ9-F1
#
_entry.id   AF-A0A098GFQ9-F1
#
_cell.length_a   1.000
_cell.length_b   1.000
_cell.length_c   1.000
_cell.angle_alpha   90.00
_cell.angle_beta   90.00
_cell.angle_gamma   90.00
#
_symmetry.space_group_name_H-M   'P 1'
#
loop_
_entity.id
_entity.type
_entity.pdbx_description
1 polymer ?
#
loop_
_entity_poly.entity_id
_entity_poly.type
_entity_poly.pdbx_seq_one_letter_code
_entity_poly.pdbx_strand_id
1 'polypeptide(L)'
;MKLNSYVYELLKIFGNESGDLRYRYYREVDVSSHLVLEQDQSMDYFLHRTHELLIMVPHPILAKECLHWQIKETYRLVNTALASCSPSLDPFREQLFALKNKLEKDDYLAEFLKQISMSNDSDLVCSGHGVYYSWHNIIDLANYGTHTEVLFYSGLGGSLSQSLGTDIENEQFDPEKVVVRDERAKEEVDYPSMFFFSSTGRQHVIPDFTLEDCHKLPHPRVIEPETGRVVYDMNQVPRERSSFSLSTVIQKFPNRKIHWAACTAVVLPDGKKEGPCADLIWSKRKEEDFSQSPAKRKRETESADEQSYPMQSI
;
A
#
# COMPACT_ATOMS: atom_id res chain seq x y z
N MET A 1 12.80 25.16 2.82
CA MET A 1 12.43 24.58 4.13
C MET A 1 13.57 23.69 4.65
N LYS A 2 13.62 23.31 5.94
CA LYS A 2 14.70 22.47 6.51
C LYS A 2 14.26 21.00 6.63
N LEU A 3 15.22 20.07 6.54
CA LEU A 3 14.98 18.65 6.81
C LEU A 3 14.34 18.45 8.20
N ASN A 4 13.51 17.42 8.31
CA ASN A 4 12.72 17.02 9.47
C ASN A 4 11.63 18.01 9.90
N SER A 5 11.47 19.19 9.27
CA SER A 5 10.53 20.20 9.79
C SER A 5 9.08 19.73 9.77
N TYR A 6 8.59 19.20 8.64
CA TYR A 6 7.23 18.65 8.58
C TYR A 6 7.07 17.37 9.40
N VAL A 7 8.13 16.57 9.53
CA VAL A 7 8.13 15.37 10.37
C VAL A 7 7.95 15.76 11.84
N TYR A 8 8.65 16.78 12.34
CA TYR A 8 8.46 17.28 13.70
C TYR A 8 7.07 17.87 13.93
N GLU A 9 6.51 18.56 12.94
CA GLU A 9 5.12 19.05 13.03
C GLU A 9 4.14 17.88 13.15
N LEU A 10 4.34 16.81 12.38
CA LEU A 10 3.52 15.60 12.46
C LEU A 10 3.70 14.85 13.79
N LEU A 11 4.93 14.74 14.31
CA LEU A 11 5.21 14.16 15.64
C LEU A 11 4.52 14.96 16.76
N LYS A 12 4.52 16.30 16.64
CA LYS A 12 3.81 17.19 17.57
C LYS A 12 2.30 16.95 17.54
N ILE A 13 1.71 16.76 16.37
CA ILE A 13 0.28 16.46 16.24
C ILE A 13 -0.04 15.19 17.03
N PHE A 14 0.76 14.13 16.89
CA PHE A 14 0.58 12.87 17.61
C PHE A 14 1.10 12.90 19.07
N GLY A 15 1.45 14.07 19.61
CA GLY A 15 1.79 14.25 21.03
C GLY A 15 3.18 13.76 21.43
N ASN A 16 4.12 13.58 20.49
CA ASN A 16 5.47 13.10 20.76
C ASN A 16 6.53 14.15 20.40
N GLU A 17 6.64 15.21 21.21
CA GLU A 17 7.65 16.26 21.01
C GLU A 17 9.03 15.91 21.63
N SER A 18 9.09 14.91 22.52
CA SER A 18 10.21 14.75 23.47
C SER A 18 10.59 13.30 23.82
N GLY A 19 10.13 12.32 23.04
CA GLY A 19 10.61 10.94 23.13
C GLY A 19 12.07 10.77 22.64
N ASP A 20 12.65 9.59 22.89
CA ASP A 20 13.95 9.19 22.35
C ASP A 20 13.84 9.00 20.82
N LEU A 21 14.02 10.09 20.08
CA LEU A 21 13.88 10.12 18.62
C LEU A 21 15.05 9.39 17.96
N ARG A 22 14.74 8.33 17.20
CA ARG A 22 15.74 7.59 16.43
C ARG A 22 15.82 8.15 15.02
N TYR A 23 17.02 8.57 14.63
CA TYR A 23 17.31 9.09 13.31
C TYR A 23 17.98 8.02 12.45
N ARG A 24 17.51 7.86 11.21
CA ARG A 24 18.16 7.04 10.20
C ARG A 24 19.31 7.80 9.57
N TYR A 25 20.40 7.11 9.27
CA TYR A 25 21.47 7.73 8.50
C TYR A 25 21.02 7.88 7.04
N TYR A 26 21.39 8.98 6.36
CA TYR A 26 20.90 9.22 4.99
C TYR A 26 21.22 8.09 4.00
N ARG A 27 22.30 7.32 4.23
CA ARG A 27 22.69 6.17 3.41
C ARG A 27 21.76 4.96 3.56
N GLU A 28 20.98 4.94 4.63
CA GLU A 28 20.01 3.89 4.93
C GLU A 28 18.63 4.26 4.36
N VAL A 29 18.48 5.45 3.78
CA VAL A 29 17.24 5.93 3.17
C VAL A 29 17.30 5.68 1.68
N ASP A 30 16.48 4.75 1.20
CA ASP A 30 16.25 4.57 -0.22
C ASP A 30 15.17 5.57 -0.69
N VAL A 31 15.63 6.67 -1.28
CA VAL A 31 14.76 7.75 -1.80
C VAL A 31 13.97 7.34 -3.04
N SER A 32 14.26 6.19 -3.65
CA SER A 32 13.47 5.61 -4.74
C SER A 32 12.30 4.76 -4.25
N SER A 33 12.29 4.39 -2.96
CA SER A 33 11.25 3.59 -2.34
C SER A 33 10.25 4.43 -1.55
N HIS A 34 9.03 3.91 -1.42
CA HIS A 34 7.99 4.46 -0.58
C HIS A 34 7.93 3.75 0.78
N LEU A 35 7.59 4.50 1.84
CA LEU A 35 7.19 3.90 3.11
C LEU A 35 5.90 3.09 2.91
N VAL A 36 5.92 1.85 3.39
CA VAL A 36 4.74 0.97 3.43
C VAL A 36 3.76 1.51 4.46
N LEU A 37 2.58 1.90 4.01
CA LEU A 37 1.54 2.50 4.83
C LEU A 37 0.25 1.69 4.69
N GLU A 38 -0.21 1.15 5.82
CA GLU A 38 -1.44 0.40 5.93
C GLU A 38 -2.61 1.34 6.21
N GLN A 39 -3.77 1.02 5.64
CA GLN A 39 -4.98 1.79 5.87
C GLN A 39 -5.58 1.50 7.25
N ASP A 40 -6.38 2.44 7.76
CA ASP A 40 -7.26 2.24 8.93
C ASP A 40 -6.58 1.84 10.23
N GLN A 41 -5.26 2.08 10.30
CA GLN A 41 -4.46 1.84 11.48
C GLN A 41 -4.68 2.88 12.58
N SER A 42 -4.20 2.57 13.79
CA SER A 42 -4.28 3.43 14.96
C SER A 42 -3.33 4.63 14.91
N MET A 43 -3.55 5.60 15.80
CA MET A 43 -2.62 6.71 16.02
C MET A 43 -1.20 6.21 16.31
N ASP A 44 -1.03 5.16 17.13
CA ASP A 44 0.29 4.61 17.49
C ASP A 44 1.06 4.11 16.26
N TYR A 45 0.35 3.50 15.30
CA TYR A 45 0.95 3.10 14.02
C TYR A 45 1.47 4.30 13.24
N PHE A 46 0.64 5.33 13.05
CA PHE A 46 1.05 6.53 12.30
C PHE A 46 2.16 7.30 13.01
N LEU A 47 2.16 7.33 14.33
CA LEU A 47 3.27 7.86 15.12
C LEU A 47 4.56 7.07 14.85
N HIS A 48 4.50 5.74 14.87
CA HIS A 48 5.66 4.89 14.55
C HIS A 48 6.19 5.15 13.14
N ARG A 49 5.30 5.19 12.13
CA ARG A 49 5.65 5.50 10.73
C ARG A 49 6.24 6.90 10.59
N THR A 50 5.79 7.87 11.39
CA THR A 50 6.36 9.23 11.38
C THR A 50 7.82 9.23 11.86
N HIS A 51 8.16 8.43 12.88
CA HIS A 51 9.56 8.29 13.34
C HIS A 51 10.48 7.73 12.26
N GLU A 52 9.98 6.83 11.41
CA GLU A 52 10.77 6.26 10.31
C GLU A 52 11.21 7.29 9.25
N LEU A 53 10.56 8.46 9.22
CA LEU A 53 10.90 9.57 8.34
C LEU A 53 12.02 10.46 8.88
N LEU A 54 12.47 10.29 10.13
CA LEU A 54 13.53 11.10 10.71
C LEU A 54 14.90 10.76 10.11
N ILE A 55 15.51 11.74 9.46
CA ILE A 55 16.80 11.59 8.77
C ILE A 55 17.86 12.41 9.50
N MET A 56 19.01 11.79 9.79
CA MET A 56 20.20 12.48 10.28
C MET A 56 20.78 13.36 9.16
N VAL A 57 21.22 14.57 9.50
CA VAL A 57 21.70 15.59 8.56
C VAL A 57 22.45 14.95 7.36
N PRO A 58 21.86 14.99 6.15
CA PRO A 58 22.38 14.30 4.99
C PRO A 58 23.65 14.99 4.50
N HIS A 59 24.49 14.23 3.79
CA HIS A 59 25.59 14.82 3.04
C HIS A 59 25.04 15.92 2.09
N PRO A 60 25.68 17.09 1.95
CA PRO A 60 25.12 18.23 1.20
C PRO A 60 24.62 17.90 -0.21
N ILE A 61 25.29 16.95 -0.88
CA ILE A 61 24.93 16.48 -2.23
C ILE A 61 23.53 15.84 -2.27
N LEU A 62 23.16 15.05 -1.26
CA LEU A 62 21.90 14.31 -1.22
C LEU A 62 20.80 15.04 -0.42
N ALA A 63 21.13 16.19 0.17
CA ALA A 63 20.23 16.91 1.06
C ALA A 63 18.90 17.30 0.40
N LYS A 64 18.94 17.65 -0.89
CA LYS A 64 17.74 18.00 -1.66
C LYS A 64 16.84 16.79 -1.91
N GLU A 65 17.42 15.66 -2.30
CA GLU A 65 16.69 14.42 -2.57
C GLU A 65 16.04 13.87 -1.30
N CYS A 66 16.78 13.81 -0.20
CA CYS A 66 16.24 13.39 1.09
C CYS A 66 15.10 14.32 1.56
N LEU A 67 15.23 15.64 1.37
CA LEU A 67 14.19 16.60 1.71
C LEU A 67 12.92 16.39 0.86
N HIS A 68 13.07 16.25 -0.45
CA HIS A 68 11.96 16.01 -1.37
C HIS A 68 11.24 14.70 -1.06
N TRP A 69 11.99 13.62 -0.83
CA TRP A 69 11.46 12.33 -0.40
C TRP A 69 10.68 12.49 0.90
N GLN A 70 11.27 13.11 1.93
CA GLN A 70 10.60 13.29 3.22
C GLN A 70 9.32 14.13 3.14
N ILE A 71 9.29 15.17 2.30
CA ILE A 71 8.07 15.97 2.04
C ILE A 71 6.98 15.09 1.43
N LYS A 72 7.30 14.29 0.40
CA LYS A 72 6.36 13.36 -0.22
C LYS A 72 5.84 12.33 0.76
N GLU A 73 6.73 11.68 1.50
CA GLU A 73 6.36 10.64 2.46
C GLU A 73 5.53 11.19 3.63
N THR A 74 5.84 12.40 4.11
CA THR A 74 5.02 13.06 5.12
C THR A 74 3.63 13.37 4.59
N TYR A 75 3.52 13.83 3.34
CA TYR A 75 2.23 14.07 2.69
C TYR A 75 1.43 12.79 2.49
N ARG A 76 2.07 11.70 2.04
CA ARG A 76 1.48 10.37 1.92
C ARG A 76 0.92 9.89 3.27
N LEU A 77 1.72 9.95 4.33
CA LEU A 77 1.31 9.58 5.68
C LEU A 77 0.11 10.40 6.17
N VAL A 78 0.13 11.73 5.98
CA VAL A 78 -0.98 12.61 6.35
C VAL A 78 -2.26 12.25 5.58
N ASN A 79 -2.17 11.98 4.28
CA ASN A 79 -3.34 11.56 3.49
C ASN A 79 -3.89 10.21 3.96
N THR A 80 -3.02 9.22 4.21
CA THR A 80 -3.43 7.91 4.71
C THR A 80 -4.06 8.01 6.11
N ALA A 81 -3.47 8.81 7.00
CA ALA A 81 -4.04 9.05 8.33
C ALA A 81 -5.40 9.75 8.26
N LEU A 82 -5.56 10.75 7.39
CA LEU A 82 -6.84 11.43 7.17
C LEU A 82 -7.91 10.51 6.57
N ALA A 83 -7.51 9.52 5.76
CA ALA A 83 -8.40 8.53 5.17
C ALA A 83 -8.78 7.38 6.13
N SER A 84 -7.92 7.06 7.12
CA SER A 84 -8.18 6.02 8.12
C SER A 84 -9.50 6.25 8.85
N CYS A 85 -10.29 5.22 9.09
CA CYS A 85 -11.51 5.24 9.89
C CYS A 85 -11.26 4.96 11.39
N SER A 86 -9.99 4.92 11.83
CA SER A 86 -9.66 4.68 13.23
C SER A 86 -10.15 5.83 14.14
N PRO A 87 -10.96 5.55 15.18
CA PRO A 87 -11.42 6.57 16.12
C PRO A 87 -10.28 7.25 16.89
N SER A 88 -9.13 6.58 17.02
CA SER A 88 -7.94 7.13 17.69
C SER A 88 -7.36 8.36 16.98
N LEU A 89 -7.71 8.58 15.71
CA LEU A 89 -7.24 9.72 14.92
C LEU A 89 -8.19 10.92 14.97
N ASP A 90 -9.42 10.74 15.46
CA ASP A 90 -10.45 11.78 15.51
C ASP A 90 -9.99 13.07 16.20
N PRO A 91 -9.28 13.03 17.35
CA PRO A 91 -8.76 14.24 18.00
C PRO A 91 -7.74 15.02 17.16
N PHE A 92 -7.15 14.39 16.14
CA PHE A 92 -6.03 14.95 15.38
C PHE A 92 -6.43 15.38 13.96
N ARG A 93 -7.65 15.08 13.49
CA ARG A 93 -8.10 15.32 12.10
C ARG A 93 -7.92 16.76 11.64
N GLU A 94 -8.33 17.73 12.46
CA GLU A 94 -8.21 19.15 12.11
C GLU A 94 -6.74 19.58 11.97
N GLN A 95 -5.88 19.10 12.86
CA GLN A 95 -4.45 19.41 12.82
C GLN A 95 -3.76 18.73 11.62
N LEU A 96 -4.11 17.48 11.33
CA LEU A 96 -3.65 16.76 10.14
C LEU A 96 -4.09 17.47 8.85
N PHE A 97 -5.34 17.96 8.80
CA PHE A 97 -5.84 18.74 7.67
C PHE A 97 -5.12 20.08 7.52
N ALA A 98 -4.81 20.77 8.62
CA ALA A 98 -4.01 21.98 8.60
C ALA A 98 -2.59 21.73 8.08
N LEU A 99 -1.94 20.63 8.53
CA LEU A 99 -0.62 20.23 8.05
C LEU A 99 -0.65 19.84 6.56
N LYS A 100 -1.67 19.11 6.10
CA LYS A 100 -1.90 18.81 4.68
C LYS A 100 -1.93 20.08 3.84
N ASN A 101 -2.76 21.06 4.23
CA ASN A 101 -2.87 22.34 3.52
C ASN A 101 -1.57 23.15 3.54
N LYS A 102 -0.71 22.96 4.56
CA LYS A 102 0.60 23.59 4.64
C LYS A 102 1.61 22.90 3.73
N LEU A 103 1.61 21.56 3.68
CA LEU A 103 2.40 20.76 2.75
C LEU A 103 2.08 21.12 1.30
N GLU A 104 0.79 21.24 0.95
CA GLU A 104 0.34 21.58 -0.41
C GLU A 104 0.77 22.98 -0.89
N LYS A 105 1.28 23.83 0.01
CA LYS A 105 1.85 25.15 -0.29
C LYS A 105 3.37 25.15 -0.37
N ASP A 106 4.03 24.03 -0.06
CA ASP A 106 5.47 23.89 -0.28
C ASP A 106 5.77 23.90 -1.79
N ASP A 107 6.78 24.67 -2.21
CA ASP A 107 7.09 24.87 -3.63
C ASP A 107 7.31 23.55 -4.38
N TYR A 108 8.02 22.61 -3.75
CA TYR A 108 8.31 21.32 -4.37
C TYR A 108 7.04 20.46 -4.47
N LEU A 109 6.27 20.35 -3.38
CA LEU A 109 5.07 19.51 -3.39
C LEU A 109 3.99 20.10 -4.31
N ALA A 110 3.83 21.42 -4.35
CA ALA A 110 2.89 22.08 -5.25
C ALA A 110 3.20 21.79 -6.72
N GLU A 111 4.49 21.82 -7.11
CA GLU A 111 4.92 21.46 -8.46
C GLU A 111 4.67 19.97 -8.74
N PHE A 112 5.00 19.09 -7.81
CA PHE A 112 4.77 17.64 -7.92
C PHE A 112 3.28 17.30 -8.10
N LEU A 113 2.40 17.86 -7.27
CA LEU A 113 0.95 17.66 -7.37
C LEU A 113 0.38 18.19 -8.69
N LYS A 114 0.94 19.28 -9.21
CA LYS A 114 0.57 19.79 -10.53
C LYS A 114 0.96 18.80 -11.63
N GLN A 115 2.15 18.21 -11.57
CA GLN A 115 2.59 17.18 -12.52
C GLN A 115 1.65 15.96 -12.50
N ILE A 116 1.28 15.47 -11.31
CA ILE A 116 0.35 14.35 -11.17
C ILE A 116 -1.01 14.66 -11.78
N SER A 117 -1.57 15.84 -11.49
CA SER A 117 -2.89 16.22 -12.03
C SER A 117 -2.91 16.44 -13.54
N MET A 118 -1.75 16.75 -14.15
CA MET A 118 -1.59 16.83 -15.59
C MET A 118 -1.30 15.46 -16.23
N SER A 119 -0.77 14.50 -15.47
CA SER A 119 -0.58 13.13 -15.93
C SER A 119 -1.94 12.41 -15.95
N ASN A 120 -2.43 12.13 -17.15
CA ASN A 120 -3.57 11.23 -17.30
C ASN A 120 -3.18 9.76 -17.08
N ASP A 121 -1.91 9.46 -16.78
CA ASP A 121 -1.37 8.11 -16.78
C ASP A 121 -0.92 7.63 -15.39
N SER A 122 -1.24 8.36 -14.30
CA SER A 122 -0.84 7.88 -12.97
C SER A 122 -1.55 6.56 -12.61
N ASP A 123 -0.85 5.63 -11.99
CA ASP A 123 -1.47 4.37 -11.59
C ASP A 123 -2.54 4.63 -10.52
N LEU A 124 -3.56 3.78 -10.47
CA LEU A 124 -4.59 3.78 -9.43
C LEU A 124 -4.66 2.40 -8.81
N VAL A 125 -4.80 2.33 -7.49
CA VAL A 125 -4.99 1.07 -6.77
C VAL A 125 -6.36 1.05 -6.12
N CYS A 126 -7.09 -0.05 -6.32
CA CYS A 126 -8.34 -0.31 -5.62
C CYS A 126 -8.08 -1.17 -4.38
N SER A 127 -8.43 -0.66 -3.20
CA SER A 127 -8.46 -1.44 -1.96
C SER A 127 -9.76 -2.24 -1.87
N GLY A 128 -9.69 -3.41 -1.25
CA GLY A 128 -10.78 -4.40 -1.23
C GLY A 128 -10.56 -5.55 -2.22
N HIS A 129 -11.04 -6.73 -1.84
CA HIS A 129 -11.04 -7.93 -2.68
C HIS A 129 -12.29 -8.07 -3.55
N GLY A 130 -12.21 -7.72 -4.83
CA GLY A 130 -13.35 -7.82 -5.75
C GLY A 130 -13.75 -9.27 -6.00
N VAL A 131 -15.05 -9.55 -6.07
CA VAL A 131 -15.55 -10.89 -6.41
C VAL A 131 -16.10 -10.87 -7.83
N TYR A 132 -15.83 -11.93 -8.59
CA TYR A 132 -16.50 -12.17 -9.87
C TYR A 132 -17.42 -13.39 -9.77
N TYR A 133 -18.72 -13.15 -9.86
CA TYR A 133 -19.74 -14.17 -10.09
C TYR A 133 -20.00 -14.39 -11.58
N SER A 134 -20.34 -15.63 -11.96
CA SER A 134 -20.54 -16.06 -13.35
C SER A 134 -21.65 -15.33 -14.12
N TRP A 135 -22.55 -14.61 -13.44
CA TRP A 135 -23.60 -13.80 -14.03
C TRP A 135 -23.23 -12.32 -14.24
N HIS A 136 -22.01 -11.91 -13.89
CA HIS A 136 -21.62 -10.50 -14.05
C HIS A 136 -21.31 -10.15 -15.49
N ASN A 137 -21.54 -8.86 -15.79
CA ASN A 137 -21.28 -8.30 -17.11
C ASN A 137 -19.79 -8.34 -17.43
N ILE A 138 -19.54 -8.37 -18.74
CA ILE A 138 -18.21 -8.23 -19.30
C ILE A 138 -18.01 -6.78 -19.71
N ILE A 139 -16.85 -6.22 -19.37
CA ILE A 139 -16.41 -4.88 -19.74
C ILE A 139 -15.51 -5.01 -20.97
N ASP A 140 -15.76 -4.18 -21.99
CA ASP A 140 -14.83 -3.94 -23.08
C ASP A 140 -14.12 -2.60 -22.83
N LEU A 141 -12.81 -2.66 -22.58
CA LEU A 141 -11.98 -1.50 -22.24
C LEU A 141 -11.92 -0.47 -23.36
N ALA A 142 -12.14 -0.86 -24.63
CA ALA A 142 -12.14 0.08 -25.76
C ALA A 142 -13.22 1.17 -25.63
N ASN A 143 -14.28 0.91 -24.85
CA ASN A 143 -15.36 1.87 -24.62
C ASN A 143 -15.02 2.98 -23.59
N TYR A 144 -13.88 2.90 -22.92
CA TYR A 144 -13.56 3.76 -21.76
C TYR A 144 -12.26 4.55 -21.90
N GLY A 145 -11.65 4.57 -23.08
CA GLY A 145 -10.41 5.31 -23.33
C GLY A 145 -9.37 4.49 -24.08
N THR A 146 -8.47 5.17 -24.78
CA THR A 146 -7.44 4.54 -25.63
C THR A 146 -6.21 4.09 -24.86
N HIS A 147 -6.07 4.51 -23.59
CA HIS A 147 -4.94 4.13 -22.73
C HIS A 147 -5.40 3.49 -21.42
N THR A 148 -6.66 3.04 -21.35
CA THR A 148 -7.16 2.36 -20.15
C THR A 148 -6.54 0.98 -20.06
N GLU A 149 -5.96 0.68 -18.90
CA GLU A 149 -5.32 -0.59 -18.58
C GLU A 149 -5.78 -1.08 -17.21
N VAL A 150 -5.91 -2.38 -17.05
CA VAL A 150 -6.28 -3.01 -15.78
C VAL A 150 -5.32 -4.16 -15.51
N LEU A 151 -4.66 -4.10 -14.36
CA LEU A 151 -3.83 -5.18 -13.84
C LEU A 151 -4.58 -5.83 -12.68
N PHE A 152 -5.03 -7.06 -12.88
CA PHE A 152 -5.63 -7.84 -11.81
C PHE A 152 -4.63 -8.72 -11.12
N TYR A 153 -4.80 -8.83 -9.81
CA TYR A 153 -4.09 -9.74 -8.97
C TYR A 153 -5.07 -10.84 -8.57
N SER A 154 -4.87 -12.05 -9.10
CA SER A 154 -5.75 -13.20 -8.96
C SER A 154 -5.04 -14.33 -8.20
N GLY A 155 -5.82 -15.17 -7.50
CA GLY A 155 -5.28 -16.14 -6.52
C GLY A 155 -5.44 -15.70 -5.06
N LEU A 156 -6.29 -14.70 -4.81
CA LEU A 156 -6.46 -14.11 -3.49
C LEU A 156 -7.56 -14.88 -2.74
N GLY A 157 -7.16 -15.83 -1.90
CA GLY A 157 -8.06 -16.64 -1.08
C GLY A 157 -8.13 -16.13 0.36
N GLY A 158 -9.36 -15.93 0.87
CA GLY A 158 -9.68 -15.35 2.18
C GLY A 158 -9.34 -16.19 3.43
N SER A 159 -8.23 -16.94 3.45
CA SER A 159 -7.77 -17.71 4.61
C SER A 159 -6.73 -16.98 5.48
N LEU A 160 -6.37 -15.74 5.17
CA LEU A 160 -5.39 -14.96 5.94
C LEU A 160 -6.04 -13.96 6.89
N SER A 161 -7.08 -14.39 7.63
CA SER A 161 -7.63 -13.57 8.72
C SER A 161 -6.67 -13.43 9.92
N GLN A 162 -5.54 -14.16 9.93
CA GLN A 162 -4.59 -14.20 11.06
C GLN A 162 -3.11 -14.13 10.70
N SER A 163 -2.76 -13.94 9.43
CA SER A 163 -1.37 -13.69 9.04
C SER A 163 -1.38 -12.49 8.10
N LEU A 164 -0.83 -11.38 8.56
CA LEU A 164 -0.56 -10.18 7.77
C LEU A 164 0.40 -10.55 6.63
N GLY A 165 -0.18 -11.12 5.57
CA GLY A 165 0.40 -11.27 4.25
C GLY A 165 0.25 -9.96 3.51
N THR A 166 1.17 -9.73 2.60
CA THR A 166 1.41 -8.49 1.87
C THR A 166 0.32 -8.20 0.83
N ASP A 167 -0.95 -8.04 1.23
CA ASP A 167 -2.09 -7.68 0.36
C ASP A 167 -1.77 -6.48 -0.56
N ILE A 168 -2.42 -6.34 -1.72
CA ILE A 168 -2.34 -5.08 -2.48
C ILE A 168 -2.87 -3.91 -1.64
N GLU A 169 -3.71 -4.16 -0.65
CA GLU A 169 -4.11 -3.17 0.36
C GLU A 169 -2.92 -2.69 1.22
N ASN A 170 -1.90 -3.54 1.41
CA ASN A 170 -0.67 -3.24 2.14
C ASN A 170 0.45 -2.70 1.23
N GLU A 171 0.51 -3.14 -0.04
CA GLU A 171 1.44 -2.63 -1.07
C GLU A 171 0.77 -1.71 -2.08
N GLN A 172 -0.30 -1.03 -1.67
CA GLN A 172 -1.07 -0.10 -2.50
C GLN A 172 -0.23 1.07 -3.05
N PHE A 173 0.98 1.20 -2.53
CA PHE A 173 1.93 2.25 -2.87
C PHE A 173 3.15 1.74 -3.63
N ASP A 174 3.25 0.43 -3.80
CA ASP A 174 4.29 -0.24 -4.55
C ASP A 174 3.72 -1.53 -5.17
N PRO A 175 2.73 -1.40 -6.08
CA PRO A 175 1.96 -2.55 -6.57
C PRO A 175 2.78 -3.55 -7.39
N GLU A 176 4.02 -3.20 -7.75
CA GLU A 176 5.01 -4.09 -8.36
C GLU A 176 5.63 -5.09 -7.36
N LYS A 177 5.50 -4.86 -6.04
CA LYS A 177 5.97 -5.78 -4.98
C LYS A 177 5.00 -6.92 -4.65
N VAL A 178 3.82 -6.96 -5.27
CA VAL A 178 2.81 -8.02 -5.04
C VAL A 178 3.29 -9.39 -5.58
N VAL A 179 3.19 -10.46 -4.77
CA VAL A 179 3.67 -11.83 -5.05
C VAL A 179 2.59 -12.88 -4.70
N VAL A 180 2.23 -13.78 -5.64
CA VAL A 180 1.11 -14.77 -5.56
C VAL A 180 1.46 -16.25 -5.94
N ARG A 181 2.13 -17.06 -5.13
CA ARG A 181 2.75 -18.33 -5.62
C ARG A 181 1.73 -19.40 -6.07
N ASP A 182 2.10 -20.20 -7.06
CA ASP A 182 1.42 -21.45 -7.41
C ASP A 182 1.79 -22.54 -6.40
N GLU A 183 0.80 -23.16 -5.75
CA GLU A 183 1.05 -24.21 -4.75
C GLU A 183 1.62 -25.49 -5.37
N ARG A 184 1.39 -25.74 -6.66
CA ARG A 184 1.82 -26.97 -7.36
C ARG A 184 3.27 -26.90 -7.78
N ALA A 185 3.75 -25.71 -8.14
CA ALA A 185 5.14 -25.45 -8.43
C ALA A 185 5.87 -25.14 -7.12
N LYS A 186 6.65 -26.07 -6.58
CA LYS A 186 7.42 -25.89 -5.31
C LYS A 186 8.51 -24.80 -5.37
N GLU A 187 8.58 -24.02 -6.43
CA GLU A 187 9.53 -22.94 -6.67
C GLU A 187 8.78 -21.61 -6.81
N GLU A 188 9.40 -20.50 -6.39
CA GLU A 188 8.96 -19.16 -6.76
C GLU A 188 9.11 -19.00 -8.27
N VAL A 189 8.02 -19.20 -9.00
CA VAL A 189 7.97 -18.89 -10.43
C VAL A 189 7.88 -17.38 -10.57
N ASP A 190 8.79 -16.77 -11.33
CA ASP A 190 8.60 -15.41 -11.86
C ASP A 190 7.25 -15.38 -12.61
N TYR A 191 6.30 -14.61 -12.07
CA TYR A 191 4.83 -14.70 -12.23
C TYR A 191 4.23 -15.01 -13.62
N PRO A 192 3.02 -15.65 -13.68
CA PRO A 192 1.84 -14.83 -13.97
C PRO A 192 0.51 -15.35 -13.36
N SER A 193 0.08 -14.77 -12.24
CA SER A 193 -1.34 -14.69 -11.86
C SER A 193 -1.83 -13.25 -11.79
N MET A 194 -1.01 -12.37 -12.39
CA MET A 194 -1.41 -11.05 -12.78
C MET A 194 -2.03 -11.13 -14.17
N PHE A 195 -3.28 -10.73 -14.31
CA PHE A 195 -3.92 -10.60 -15.61
C PHE A 195 -3.90 -9.15 -16.04
N PHE A 196 -3.24 -8.87 -17.16
CA PHE A 196 -3.15 -7.53 -17.70
C PHE A 196 -4.10 -7.37 -18.89
N PHE A 197 -4.99 -6.39 -18.79
CA PHE A 197 -5.93 -6.03 -19.82
C PHE A 197 -5.65 -4.60 -20.27
N SER A 198 -5.76 -4.34 -21.56
CA SER A 198 -5.54 -3.00 -22.11
C SER A 198 -6.49 -2.74 -23.26
N SER A 199 -7.01 -1.52 -23.33
CA SER A 199 -7.85 -1.01 -24.43
C SER A 199 -7.20 -1.13 -25.81
N THR A 200 -5.87 -1.20 -25.90
CA THR A 200 -5.11 -1.38 -27.16
C THR A 200 -4.40 -2.74 -27.24
N GLY A 201 -4.48 -3.54 -26.19
CA GLY A 201 -3.79 -4.83 -26.07
C GLY A 201 -4.57 -6.00 -26.67
N ARG A 202 -3.93 -7.19 -26.64
CA ARG A 202 -4.56 -8.45 -27.12
C ARG A 202 -5.74 -8.90 -26.24
N GLN A 203 -5.75 -8.51 -24.96
CA GLN A 203 -6.81 -8.79 -24.01
C GLN A 203 -7.43 -7.45 -23.59
N HIS A 204 -8.55 -7.07 -24.20
CA HIS A 204 -9.28 -5.82 -23.90
C HIS A 204 -10.64 -6.06 -23.24
N VAL A 205 -11.02 -7.33 -23.08
CA VAL A 205 -12.29 -7.76 -22.52
C VAL A 205 -12.06 -8.37 -21.15
N ILE A 206 -12.80 -7.90 -20.16
CA ILE A 206 -12.50 -8.13 -18.75
C ILE A 206 -13.79 -8.30 -17.93
N PRO A 207 -13.85 -9.19 -16.93
CA PRO A 207 -15.02 -9.28 -16.07
C PRO A 207 -15.24 -8.03 -15.21
N ASP A 208 -16.50 -7.65 -14.95
CA ASP A 208 -16.82 -6.56 -14.02
C ASP A 208 -16.76 -7.05 -12.57
N PHE A 209 -15.59 -6.97 -11.96
CA PHE A 209 -15.40 -7.32 -10.55
C PHE A 209 -16.16 -6.33 -9.67
N THR A 210 -16.83 -6.87 -8.66
CA THR A 210 -17.65 -6.08 -7.76
C THR A 210 -17.21 -6.32 -6.32
N LEU A 211 -17.07 -5.23 -5.58
CA LEU A 211 -16.97 -5.21 -4.14
C LEU A 211 -18.36 -4.93 -3.59
N GLU A 212 -19.00 -5.94 -2.99
CA GLU A 212 -20.25 -5.71 -2.26
C GLU A 212 -19.95 -4.94 -0.96
N ASP A 213 -20.84 -4.01 -0.60
CA ASP A 213 -20.74 -3.26 0.65
C ASP A 213 -20.73 -4.24 1.82
N CYS A 214 -19.55 -4.46 2.39
CA CYS A 214 -19.46 -5.12 3.66
C CYS A 214 -19.70 -4.06 4.73
N HIS A 215 -20.61 -4.32 5.68
CA HIS A 215 -20.78 -3.47 6.87
C HIS A 215 -19.51 -3.36 7.74
N LYS A 216 -18.39 -3.95 7.30
CA LYS A 216 -17.11 -3.96 7.98
C LYS A 216 -16.23 -2.87 7.37
N LEU A 217 -15.66 -2.05 8.25
CA LEU A 217 -14.59 -1.12 7.89
C LEU A 217 -13.27 -1.89 7.75
N PRO A 218 -12.37 -1.47 6.84
CA PRO A 218 -12.56 -0.33 5.94
C PRO A 218 -13.38 -0.63 4.70
N HIS A 219 -14.03 0.43 4.21
CA HIS A 219 -14.73 0.38 2.93
C HIS A 219 -13.73 0.38 1.76
N PRO A 220 -14.10 -0.25 0.62
CA PRO A 220 -13.37 -0.13 -0.64
C PRO A 220 -13.06 1.31 -1.06
N ARG A 221 -11.84 1.55 -1.55
CA ARG A 221 -11.36 2.87 -1.99
C ARG A 221 -10.54 2.75 -3.28
N VAL A 222 -10.46 3.85 -4.03
CA VAL A 222 -9.47 4.06 -5.09
C VAL A 222 -8.43 5.05 -4.59
N ILE A 223 -7.16 4.69 -4.76
CA ILE A 223 -6.03 5.37 -4.18
C ILE A 223 -5.06 5.73 -5.29
N GLU A 224 -4.51 6.93 -5.21
CA GLU A 224 -3.41 7.39 -6.05
C GLU A 224 -2.09 7.13 -5.27
N PRO A 225 -1.25 6.19 -5.72
CA PRO A 225 -0.10 5.71 -4.96
C PRO A 225 0.94 6.78 -4.59
N GLU A 226 1.26 7.66 -5.53
CA GLU A 226 2.34 8.66 -5.40
C GLU A 226 2.05 9.69 -4.29
N THR A 227 0.77 9.98 -4.04
CA THR A 227 0.34 10.93 -3.00
C THR A 227 -0.32 10.31 -1.79
N GLY A 228 -0.65 9.02 -1.82
CA GLY A 228 -1.41 8.41 -0.72
C GLY A 228 -2.87 8.83 -0.66
N ARG A 229 -3.35 9.56 -1.68
CA ARG A 229 -4.66 10.19 -1.67
C ARG A 229 -5.74 9.18 -2.05
N VAL A 230 -6.80 9.12 -1.24
CA VAL A 230 -8.05 8.48 -1.63
C VAL A 230 -8.79 9.39 -2.62
N VAL A 231 -8.88 8.96 -3.87
CA VAL A 231 -9.52 9.71 -4.97
C VAL A 231 -10.98 9.32 -5.18
N TYR A 232 -11.38 8.16 -4.65
CA TYR A 232 -12.77 7.73 -4.60
C TYR A 232 -12.97 6.76 -3.42
N ASP A 233 -14.04 6.95 -2.66
CA ASP A 233 -14.36 6.16 -1.47
C ASP A 233 -15.81 5.69 -1.56
N MET A 234 -16.07 4.43 -1.21
CA MET A 234 -17.43 3.87 -1.24
C MET A 234 -18.39 4.58 -0.28
N ASN A 235 -17.91 5.25 0.77
CA ASN A 235 -18.71 6.14 1.62
C ASN A 235 -19.38 7.30 0.84
N GLN A 236 -18.86 7.63 -0.35
CA GLN A 236 -19.43 8.66 -1.22
C GLN A 236 -20.56 8.12 -2.11
N VAL A 237 -20.78 6.81 -2.13
CA VAL A 237 -21.84 6.15 -2.91
C VAL A 237 -23.13 6.15 -2.08
N PRO A 238 -24.29 6.51 -2.67
CA PRO A 238 -25.56 6.40 -1.96
C PRO A 238 -25.76 4.98 -1.42
N ARG A 239 -26.19 4.84 -0.15
CA ARG A 239 -26.39 3.53 0.53
C ARG A 239 -27.32 2.55 -0.21
N GLU A 240 -28.13 3.07 -1.14
CA GLU A 240 -29.01 2.29 -2.01
C GLU A 240 -28.24 1.48 -3.07
N ARG A 241 -26.98 1.86 -3.38
CA ARG A 241 -26.05 1.10 -4.23
C ARG A 241 -25.03 0.41 -3.33
N SER A 242 -25.31 -0.83 -2.96
CA SER A 242 -24.48 -1.68 -2.09
C SER A 242 -23.32 -2.36 -2.83
N SER A 243 -22.80 -1.74 -3.89
CA SER A 243 -21.74 -2.34 -4.70
C SER A 243 -20.83 -1.30 -5.34
N PHE A 244 -19.54 -1.61 -5.34
CA PHE A 244 -18.47 -0.85 -5.94
C PHE A 244 -17.87 -1.70 -7.06
N SER A 245 -18.21 -1.39 -8.31
CA SER A 245 -17.81 -2.16 -9.48
C SER A 245 -16.59 -1.55 -10.17
N LEU A 246 -15.78 -2.40 -10.80
CA LEU A 246 -14.65 -1.96 -11.61
C LEU A 246 -15.10 -1.06 -12.76
N SER A 247 -16.24 -1.37 -13.40
CA SER A 247 -16.82 -0.52 -14.45
C SER A 247 -17.06 0.93 -13.98
N THR A 248 -17.49 1.11 -12.73
CA THR A 248 -17.69 2.45 -12.14
C THR A 248 -16.36 3.18 -11.95
N VAL A 249 -15.32 2.47 -11.52
CA VAL A 249 -13.97 3.05 -11.37
C VAL A 249 -13.40 3.46 -12.72
N ILE A 250 -13.46 2.58 -13.73
CA ILE A 250 -12.96 2.84 -15.08
C ILE A 250 -13.70 4.04 -15.72
N GLN A 251 -15.02 4.11 -15.58
CA GLN A 251 -15.82 5.24 -16.09
C GLN A 251 -15.40 6.58 -15.47
N LYS A 252 -15.10 6.57 -14.17
CA LYS A 252 -14.71 7.77 -13.44
C LYS A 252 -13.26 8.18 -13.73
N PHE A 253 -12.40 7.21 -14.00
CA PHE A 253 -10.97 7.39 -14.22
C PHE A 253 -10.51 6.78 -15.55
N PRO A 254 -10.99 7.29 -16.71
CA PRO A 254 -10.61 6.78 -18.03
C PRO A 254 -9.15 7.07 -18.37
N ASN A 255 -8.54 6.25 -19.24
CA ASN A 255 -7.14 6.35 -19.68
C ASN A 255 -6.10 6.12 -18.58
N ARG A 256 -6.46 5.37 -17.54
CA ARG A 256 -5.59 5.08 -16.40
C ARG A 256 -5.23 3.61 -16.36
N LYS A 257 -4.10 3.31 -15.70
CA LYS A 257 -3.76 1.95 -15.28
C LYS A 257 -4.33 1.68 -13.88
N ILE A 258 -5.20 0.68 -13.78
CA ILE A 258 -5.93 0.35 -12.56
C ILE A 258 -5.44 -1.01 -12.04
N HIS A 259 -4.97 -1.02 -10.80
CA HIS A 259 -4.50 -2.19 -10.08
C HIS A 259 -5.60 -2.67 -9.14
N TRP A 260 -6.00 -3.94 -9.27
CA TRP A 260 -7.16 -4.44 -8.53
C TRP A 260 -6.96 -5.88 -8.02
N ALA A 261 -7.18 -6.09 -6.72
CA ALA A 261 -7.18 -7.41 -6.11
C ALA A 261 -8.53 -8.12 -6.29
N ALA A 262 -8.52 -9.36 -6.80
CA ALA A 262 -9.75 -10.10 -7.03
C ALA A 262 -9.73 -11.56 -6.55
N CYS A 263 -10.82 -11.94 -5.88
CA CYS A 263 -11.22 -13.32 -5.64
C CYS A 263 -11.78 -13.91 -6.93
N THR A 264 -10.92 -14.61 -7.67
CA THR A 264 -11.29 -15.34 -8.90
C THR A 264 -11.63 -16.81 -8.65
N ALA A 265 -11.64 -17.25 -7.39
CA ALA A 265 -11.95 -18.60 -6.98
C ALA A 265 -13.24 -18.63 -6.16
N VAL A 266 -14.26 -19.33 -6.63
CA VAL A 266 -15.51 -19.55 -5.88
C VAL A 266 -15.46 -20.91 -5.18
N VAL A 267 -15.86 -20.94 -3.91
CA VAL A 267 -16.12 -22.21 -3.21
C VAL A 267 -17.55 -22.60 -3.51
N LEU A 268 -17.72 -23.66 -4.30
CA LEU A 268 -19.03 -24.22 -4.59
C LEU A 268 -19.66 -24.84 -3.32
N PRO A 269 -20.99 -25.03 -3.28
CA PRO A 269 -21.67 -25.66 -2.15
C PRO A 269 -21.16 -27.08 -1.80
N ASP A 270 -20.50 -27.76 -2.75
CA ASP A 270 -19.87 -29.07 -2.55
C ASP A 270 -18.43 -29.00 -1.99
N GLY A 271 -17.96 -27.78 -1.69
CA GLY A 271 -16.62 -27.51 -1.15
C GLY A 271 -15.52 -27.44 -2.19
N LYS A 272 -15.81 -27.62 -3.49
CA LYS A 272 -14.80 -27.47 -4.55
C LYS A 272 -14.50 -26.00 -4.82
N LYS A 273 -13.24 -25.71 -5.10
CA LYS A 273 -12.82 -24.40 -5.61
C LYS A 273 -12.82 -24.44 -7.14
N GLU A 274 -13.55 -23.55 -7.78
CA GLU A 274 -13.56 -23.38 -9.23
C GLU A 274 -13.19 -21.93 -9.62
N GLY A 275 -12.58 -21.77 -10.79
CA GLY A 275 -12.14 -20.48 -11.32
C GLY A 275 -10.73 -20.54 -11.94
N PRO A 276 -10.33 -19.52 -12.73
CA PRO A 276 -9.10 -19.55 -13.51
C PRO A 276 -7.80 -19.60 -12.67
N CYS A 277 -7.87 -19.40 -11.35
CA CYS A 277 -6.70 -19.35 -10.44
C CYS A 277 -7.03 -19.85 -9.02
N ALA A 278 -7.76 -20.96 -8.92
CA ALA A 278 -8.19 -21.52 -7.63
C ALA A 278 -7.07 -22.19 -6.80
N ASP A 279 -5.91 -22.44 -7.41
CA ASP A 279 -4.75 -23.18 -6.89
C ASP A 279 -3.55 -22.29 -6.48
N LEU A 280 -3.74 -20.97 -6.41
CA LEU A 280 -2.68 -20.00 -6.07
C LEU A 280 -2.86 -19.40 -4.66
N ILE A 281 -1.76 -18.96 -4.02
CA ILE A 281 -1.73 -18.35 -2.66
C ILE A 281 -0.73 -17.18 -2.52
N TRP A 282 -0.84 -16.37 -1.46
CA TRP A 282 0.14 -15.32 -1.13
C TRP A 282 1.35 -15.83 -0.36
N SER A 283 2.50 -15.17 -0.55
CA SER A 283 3.71 -15.41 0.25
C SER A 283 4.56 -14.16 0.45
N LYS A 284 5.21 -14.03 1.60
CA LYS A 284 6.19 -12.98 1.89
C LYS A 284 7.44 -13.15 1.01
N ARG A 285 7.90 -12.08 0.35
CA ARG A 285 9.27 -12.00 -0.22
C ARG A 285 10.26 -12.20 0.95
N LYS A 286 11.16 -13.18 0.87
CA LYS A 286 12.01 -13.55 2.01
C LYS A 286 12.84 -12.34 2.47
N GLU A 287 12.94 -12.15 3.78
CA GLU A 287 13.76 -11.10 4.45
C GLU A 287 15.26 -11.18 4.14
N GLU A 288 15.71 -12.22 3.43
CA GLU A 288 17.12 -12.41 3.06
C GLU A 288 17.64 -11.27 2.16
N ASP A 289 16.79 -10.61 1.36
CA ASP A 289 17.15 -9.45 0.54
C ASP A 289 17.29 -8.13 1.33
N PHE A 290 16.79 -8.07 2.58
CA PHE A 290 16.89 -6.89 3.46
C PHE A 290 17.95 -7.04 4.56
N SER A 291 18.64 -8.18 4.62
CA SER A 291 19.54 -8.52 5.72
C SER A 291 20.98 -8.04 5.55
N GLN A 292 21.20 -6.74 5.33
CA GLN A 292 22.48 -6.09 5.64
C GLN A 292 22.29 -4.74 6.36
N SER A 293 21.54 -4.74 7.47
CA SER A 293 21.65 -3.68 8.48
C SER A 293 22.57 -4.13 9.63
N PRO A 294 23.61 -3.36 10.03
CA PRO A 294 24.69 -3.80 10.94
C PRO A 294 24.25 -4.09 12.40
N ALA A 295 23.01 -3.79 12.77
CA ALA A 295 22.56 -3.79 14.15
C ALA A 295 22.32 -5.19 14.76
N LYS A 296 22.22 -6.26 13.95
CA LYS A 296 22.06 -7.64 14.46
C LYS A 296 23.38 -8.36 14.78
N ARG A 297 24.54 -7.85 14.36
CA ARG A 297 25.84 -8.50 14.63
C ARG A 297 26.32 -8.41 16.08
N LYS A 298 25.77 -7.52 16.91
CA LYS A 298 26.25 -7.37 18.30
C LYS A 298 25.65 -8.36 19.30
N ARG A 299 24.50 -8.99 19.01
CA ARG A 299 23.85 -9.91 19.96
C ARG A 299 24.22 -11.38 19.81
N GLU A 300 24.86 -11.77 18.71
CA GLU A 300 25.27 -13.17 18.49
C GLU A 300 26.74 -13.44 18.83
N THR A 301 27.56 -12.41 19.00
CA THR A 301 28.94 -12.57 19.50
C THR A 301 29.06 -12.43 21.02
N GLU A 302 28.05 -11.93 21.73
CA GLU A 302 28.07 -11.80 23.21
C GLU A 302 27.40 -12.97 23.94
N SER A 303 26.71 -13.88 23.23
CA SER A 303 26.11 -15.10 23.80
C SER A 303 26.96 -16.36 23.63
N ALA A 304 28.14 -16.26 23.01
CA ALA A 304 29.05 -17.38 22.75
C ALA A 304 30.21 -17.51 23.75
N ASP A 305 30.41 -16.53 24.65
CA ASP A 305 31.60 -16.47 25.51
C ASP A 305 31.35 -16.68 27.02
N GLU A 306 30.13 -17.02 27.45
CA GLU A 306 29.89 -17.32 28.87
C GLU A 306 29.29 -18.72 29.10
N GLN A 307 30.11 -19.54 29.77
CA GLN A 307 29.79 -20.73 30.55
C GLN A 307 29.94 -22.12 29.90
N SER A 308 31.14 -22.39 29.42
CA SER A 308 31.74 -23.72 29.57
C SER A 308 32.53 -23.81 30.87
N TYR A 309 32.01 -24.51 31.88
CA TYR A 309 32.83 -25.22 32.88
C TYR A 309 32.12 -26.51 33.34
N PRO A 310 32.84 -27.64 33.46
CA PRO A 310 32.25 -28.91 33.89
C PRO A 310 32.29 -29.01 35.42
N MET A 311 31.28 -29.61 36.04
CA MET A 311 31.46 -30.25 37.34
C MET A 311 30.86 -31.64 37.37
N GLN A 312 31.69 -32.54 37.90
CA GLN A 312 31.57 -33.98 37.94
C GLN A 312 30.50 -34.45 38.93
N SER A 313 30.00 -35.64 38.62
CA SER A 313 29.18 -36.56 39.41
C SER A 313 29.64 -36.78 40.85
N ILE A 314 28.67 -36.85 41.78
CA ILE A 314 28.38 -38.01 42.66
C ILE A 314 26.86 -38.14 42.75
#